data_AF-A0A0C2TIE9-F1
#
_entry.id   AF-A0A0C2TIE9-F1
#
_cell.length_a   1.000
_cell.length_b   1.000
_cell.length_c   1.000
_cell.angle_alpha   90.00
_cell.angle_beta   90.00
_cell.angle_gamma   90.00
#
_symmetry.space_group_name_H-M   'P 1'
#
loop_
_entity.id
_entity.type
_entity.pdbx_description
1 polymer ?
#
loop_
_entity_poly.entity_id
_entity_poly.type
_entity_poly.pdbx_seq_one_letter_code
_entity_poly.pdbx_strand_id
1 'polypeptide(L)'
;MSDKNRLFITLQYRLERPGFHWGILLAPKSESGNREEKDSHLFHAINSFSPGVAITPGQKPGWRYESKPANVLKSRTITGRVLVAKLSGSESVEAQAQRIDSIIRRVPLVQNNDSWTCRTWVKQALGTLKAAGGDFASIPVLTENLENEMIIFAEKAKESILKGKLVTHPKDLAQLDMRGR
;
A
#
# COMPACT_ATOMS: atom_id res chain seq x y z
N MET A 1 11.97 -22.56 9.03
CA MET A 1 11.24 -21.28 9.24
C MET A 1 10.48 -20.97 7.95
N SER A 2 9.14 -20.86 7.99
CA SER A 2 8.32 -20.67 6.78
C SER A 2 8.57 -19.31 6.11
N ASP A 3 8.71 -19.31 4.78
CA ASP A 3 8.83 -18.12 3.93
C ASP A 3 7.46 -17.49 3.69
N LYS A 4 6.92 -16.92 4.77
CA LYS A 4 5.63 -16.24 4.79
C LYS A 4 5.65 -14.94 3.99
N ASN A 5 4.73 -14.81 3.04
CA ASN A 5 4.44 -13.53 2.39
C ASN A 5 3.97 -12.50 3.42
N ARG A 6 4.18 -11.24 3.11
CA ARG A 6 3.92 -10.11 4.01
C ARG A 6 2.94 -9.15 3.34
N LEU A 7 1.93 -8.76 4.10
CA LEU A 7 0.99 -7.73 3.71
C LEU A 7 1.38 -6.42 4.40
N PHE A 8 1.59 -5.38 3.61
CA PHE A 8 1.98 -4.07 4.08
C PHE A 8 0.96 -3.00 3.69
N ILE A 9 0.89 -1.93 4.47
CA ILE A 9 0.43 -0.63 3.99
C ILE A 9 1.65 0.13 3.46
N THR A 10 1.60 0.65 2.24
CA THR A 10 2.63 1.55 1.71
C THR A 10 2.21 3.00 1.89
N LEU A 11 3.15 3.86 2.27
CA LEU A 11 2.99 5.30 2.32
C LEU A 11 3.89 5.93 1.28
N GLN A 12 3.28 6.65 0.34
CA GLN A 12 3.94 7.22 -0.82
C GLN A 12 3.85 8.75 -0.78
N TYR A 13 4.95 9.48 -0.67
CA TYR A 13 4.86 10.93 -0.61
C TYR A 13 4.33 11.49 -1.93
N ARG A 14 3.46 12.51 -1.87
CA ARG A 14 2.74 13.02 -3.05
C ARG A 14 3.47 14.16 -3.76
N LEU A 15 4.81 14.14 -3.81
CA LEU A 15 5.66 15.16 -4.43
C LEU A 15 5.21 16.59 -4.06
N GLU A 16 4.53 17.28 -4.97
CA GLU A 16 4.05 18.67 -4.83
C GLU A 16 2.79 18.82 -3.94
N ARG A 17 2.19 17.71 -3.49
CA ARG A 17 1.00 17.73 -2.64
C ARG A 17 1.34 17.25 -1.23
N PRO A 18 0.71 17.84 -0.19
CA PRO A 18 0.91 17.40 1.18
C PRO A 18 0.38 15.96 1.39
N GLY A 19 0.96 15.29 2.38
CA GLY A 19 0.57 13.96 2.82
C GLY A 19 1.02 12.82 1.90
N PHE A 20 0.40 11.66 2.11
CA PHE A 20 0.80 10.40 1.47
C PHE A 20 -0.34 9.82 0.62
N HIS A 21 0.02 9.16 -0.47
CA HIS A 21 -0.82 8.17 -1.13
C HIS A 21 -0.65 6.83 -0.41
N TRP A 22 -1.78 6.16 -0.15
CA TRP A 22 -1.84 4.92 0.62
C TRP A 22 -2.18 3.77 -0.32
N GLY A 23 -1.56 2.61 -0.09
CA GLY A 23 -1.85 1.38 -0.83
C GLY A 23 -1.56 0.16 0.03
N ILE A 24 -2.00 -1.01 -0.43
CA ILE A 24 -1.72 -2.30 0.17
C ILE A 24 -0.72 -3.02 -0.74
N LEU A 25 0.39 -3.50 -0.19
CA LEU A 25 1.42 -4.23 -0.92
C LEU A 25 1.53 -5.64 -0.34
N LEU A 26 1.32 -6.65 -1.19
CA LEU A 26 1.72 -8.01 -0.92
C LEU A 26 3.15 -8.20 -1.45
N ALA A 27 4.05 -8.70 -0.61
CA ALA A 27 5.42 -9.00 -1.03
C ALA A 27 5.91 -10.30 -0.39
N PRO A 28 6.84 -11.03 -1.02
CA PRO A 28 7.46 -12.20 -0.42
C PRO A 28 8.29 -11.81 0.80
N LYS A 29 8.66 -12.79 1.61
CA LYS A 29 9.56 -12.56 2.75
C LYS A 29 10.93 -12.03 2.31
N SER A 30 11.40 -12.53 1.17
CA SER A 30 12.66 -12.17 0.54
C SER A 30 12.34 -11.57 -0.81
N GLU A 31 12.31 -10.25 -0.88
CA GLU A 31 12.08 -9.50 -2.10
C GLU A 31 13.36 -9.42 -2.94
N SER A 32 13.19 -9.46 -4.25
CA SER A 32 14.25 -9.33 -5.24
C SER A 32 14.88 -7.94 -5.21
N GLY A 33 16.21 -7.90 -5.25
CA GLY A 33 16.97 -6.68 -5.51
C GLY A 33 16.95 -6.26 -6.99
N ASN A 34 16.45 -7.12 -7.89
CA ASN A 34 16.37 -6.84 -9.32
C ASN A 34 15.15 -5.96 -9.60
N ARG A 35 15.37 -4.73 -10.08
CA ARG A 35 14.31 -3.77 -10.42
C ARG A 35 13.37 -4.25 -11.53
N GLU A 36 13.81 -5.18 -12.37
CA GLU A 36 13.00 -5.70 -13.47
C GLU A 36 12.02 -6.78 -13.04
N GLU A 37 12.25 -7.42 -11.90
CA GLU A 37 11.40 -8.48 -11.37
C GLU A 37 10.19 -7.91 -10.62
N LYS A 38 8.98 -8.34 -10.96
CA LYS A 38 7.73 -7.87 -10.31
C LYS A 38 7.23 -8.94 -9.33
N ASP A 39 8.02 -9.16 -8.28
CA ASP A 39 7.78 -10.19 -7.27
C ASP A 39 6.74 -9.80 -6.21
N SER A 40 6.22 -8.58 -6.26
CA SER A 40 5.24 -8.04 -5.32
C SER A 40 3.95 -7.66 -6.05
N HIS A 41 2.88 -7.37 -5.31
CA HIS A 41 1.59 -6.95 -5.88
C HIS A 41 1.00 -5.77 -5.12
N LEU A 42 0.66 -4.71 -5.83
CA LEU A 42 0.13 -3.45 -5.27
C LEU A 42 -1.37 -3.32 -5.56
N PHE A 43 -2.11 -2.98 -4.51
CA PHE A 43 -3.54 -2.67 -4.55
C PHE A 43 -3.77 -1.26 -4.01
N HIS A 44 -4.48 -0.41 -4.74
CA HIS A 44 -4.79 0.94 -4.26
C HIS A 44 -6.00 1.56 -4.97
N ALA A 45 -6.63 2.54 -4.31
CA ALA A 45 -7.55 3.47 -4.95
C ALA A 45 -6.79 4.74 -5.34
N ILE A 46 -6.85 5.13 -6.60
CA ILE A 46 -6.15 6.28 -7.17
C ILE A 46 -7.14 7.24 -7.83
N ASN A 47 -6.86 8.54 -7.75
CA ASN A 47 -7.58 9.60 -8.46
C ASN A 47 -6.57 10.45 -9.24
N SER A 48 -6.17 9.96 -10.41
CA SER A 48 -5.30 10.68 -11.34
C SER A 48 -5.95 10.73 -12.71
N PHE A 49 -5.84 11.85 -13.41
CA PHE A 49 -6.17 11.89 -14.84
C PHE A 49 -5.21 10.98 -15.60
N SER A 50 -5.74 10.20 -16.53
CA SER A 50 -4.89 9.47 -17.47
C SER A 50 -4.15 10.46 -18.37
N PRO A 51 -2.90 10.17 -18.78
CA PRO A 51 -2.20 10.99 -19.76
C PRO A 51 -3.04 11.20 -21.02
N GLY A 52 -3.09 12.44 -21.53
CA GLY A 52 -3.81 12.77 -22.76
C GLY A 52 -5.31 13.00 -22.63
N VAL A 53 -5.88 12.92 -21.42
CA VAL A 53 -7.28 13.31 -21.18
C VAL A 53 -7.36 14.84 -21.08
N ALA A 54 -8.21 15.46 -21.92
CA ALA A 54 -8.50 16.89 -21.81
C ALA A 54 -9.13 17.19 -20.44
N ILE A 55 -8.50 18.07 -19.67
CA ILE A 55 -8.94 18.45 -18.32
C ILE A 55 -9.72 19.76 -18.42
N THR A 56 -10.98 19.75 -17.99
CA THR A 56 -11.76 20.98 -17.84
C THR A 56 -11.40 21.67 -16.51
N PRO A 57 -11.34 23.02 -16.44
CA PRO A 57 -11.15 23.72 -15.18
C PRO A 57 -12.17 23.27 -14.12
N GLY A 58 -11.70 22.92 -12.92
CA GLY A 58 -12.54 22.42 -11.83
C GLY A 58 -12.88 20.93 -11.88
N GLN A 59 -12.55 20.21 -12.96
CA GLN A 59 -12.74 18.77 -13.04
C GLN A 59 -11.80 18.05 -12.05
N LYS A 60 -12.37 17.17 -11.22
CA LYS A 60 -11.61 16.24 -10.36
C LYS A 60 -11.57 14.87 -11.04
N PRO A 61 -10.42 14.16 -11.04
CA PRO A 61 -10.38 12.80 -11.57
C PRO A 61 -11.20 11.88 -10.67
N GLY A 62 -11.99 10.99 -11.27
CA GLY A 62 -12.72 9.96 -10.53
C GLY A 62 -11.77 8.98 -9.84
N TRP A 63 -12.22 8.42 -8.72
CA TRP A 63 -11.52 7.34 -8.03
C TRP A 63 -11.65 6.04 -8.82
N ARG A 64 -10.53 5.34 -9.00
CA ARG A 64 -10.47 4.01 -9.61
C ARG A 64 -9.59 3.09 -8.78
N TYR A 65 -9.95 1.81 -8.78
CA TYR A 65 -9.15 0.75 -8.16
C TYR A 65 -8.11 0.24 -9.17
N GLU A 66 -6.86 0.07 -8.74
CA GLU A 66 -5.87 -0.71 -9.48
C GLU A 66 -5.35 -1.87 -8.62
N SER A 67 -5.07 -2.96 -9.31
CA SER A 67 -4.42 -4.17 -8.82
C SER A 67 -3.37 -4.56 -9.84
N LYS A 68 -2.09 -4.56 -9.46
CA LYS A 68 -1.01 -4.83 -10.42
C LYS A 68 0.23 -5.46 -9.79
N PRO A 69 0.96 -6.31 -10.54
CA PRO A 69 2.31 -6.69 -10.20
C PRO A 69 3.20 -5.45 -10.06
N ALA A 70 4.07 -5.47 -9.06
CA ALA A 70 4.86 -4.33 -8.65
C ALA A 70 6.29 -4.76 -8.29
N ASN A 71 7.20 -3.81 -8.38
CA ASN A 71 8.51 -3.87 -7.77
C ASN A 71 8.65 -2.62 -6.90
N VAL A 72 8.96 -2.79 -5.62
CA VAL A 72 8.99 -1.67 -4.68
C VAL A 72 10.10 -0.66 -5.00
N LEU A 73 11.21 -1.11 -5.59
CA LEU A 73 12.35 -0.28 -6.01
C LEU A 73 12.07 0.55 -7.27
N LYS A 74 11.06 0.17 -8.07
CA LYS A 74 10.61 0.98 -9.22
C LYS A 74 9.81 2.20 -8.79
N SER A 75 9.30 2.23 -7.55
CA SER A 75 8.66 3.42 -7.02
C SER A 75 9.69 4.42 -6.52
N ARG A 76 9.58 5.67 -6.98
CA ARG A 76 10.35 6.81 -6.46
C ARG A 76 9.67 7.51 -5.28
N THR A 77 8.44 7.09 -4.95
CA THR A 77 7.58 7.80 -4.01
C THR A 77 7.28 7.01 -2.74
N ILE A 78 7.50 5.69 -2.69
CA ILE A 78 7.35 4.92 -1.44
C ILE A 78 8.40 5.40 -0.43
N THR A 79 7.93 6.00 0.68
CA THR A 79 8.81 6.43 1.78
C THR A 79 8.98 5.35 2.83
N GLY A 80 7.92 4.59 3.06
CA GLY A 80 7.93 3.52 4.03
C GLY A 80 6.77 2.56 3.83
N ARG A 81 6.86 1.43 4.53
CA ARG A 81 5.84 0.39 4.54
C ARG A 81 5.58 -0.11 5.95
N VAL A 82 4.35 -0.53 6.20
CA VAL A 82 3.91 -0.90 7.54
C VAL A 82 3.32 -2.30 7.50
N LEU A 83 3.97 -3.23 8.18
CA LEU A 83 3.59 -4.65 8.19
C LEU A 83 2.30 -4.83 9.01
N VAL A 84 1.27 -5.36 8.37
CA VAL A 84 -0.06 -5.58 8.98
C VAL A 84 -0.44 -7.06 9.07
N ALA A 85 0.14 -7.92 8.23
CA ALA A 85 -0.05 -9.38 8.34
C ALA A 85 1.13 -10.17 7.79
N LYS A 86 1.31 -11.38 8.30
CA LYS A 86 2.16 -12.42 7.70
C LYS A 86 1.26 -13.56 7.25
N LEU A 87 1.20 -13.79 5.96
CA LEU A 87 0.31 -14.77 5.34
C LEU A 87 1.03 -16.12 5.20
N SER A 88 0.29 -17.20 5.00
CA SER A 88 0.89 -18.49 4.71
C SER A 88 1.84 -18.41 3.51
N GLY A 89 2.99 -19.08 3.60
CA GLY A 89 3.95 -19.25 2.50
C GLY A 89 3.65 -20.47 1.62
N SER A 90 2.47 -21.09 1.77
CA SER A 90 2.04 -22.23 0.97
C SER A 90 1.53 -21.85 -0.43
N GLU A 91 1.28 -20.56 -0.67
CA GLU A 91 0.78 -20.02 -1.94
C GLU A 91 1.85 -19.12 -2.56
N SER A 92 1.91 -19.08 -3.89
CA SER A 92 2.71 -18.06 -4.59
C SER A 92 2.12 -16.65 -4.34
N VAL A 93 2.93 -15.61 -4.58
CA VAL A 93 2.49 -14.22 -4.44
C VAL A 93 1.31 -13.93 -5.38
N GLU A 94 1.34 -14.48 -6.60
CA GLU A 94 0.29 -14.28 -7.61
C GLU A 94 -1.05 -14.91 -7.18
N ALA A 95 -1.03 -16.16 -6.72
CA ALA A 95 -2.24 -16.84 -6.25
C ALA A 95 -2.84 -16.12 -5.04
N GLN A 96 -1.99 -15.74 -4.09
CA GLN A 96 -2.43 -15.01 -2.91
C GLN A 96 -2.91 -13.58 -3.24
N ALA A 97 -2.31 -12.93 -4.26
CA ALA A 97 -2.76 -11.65 -4.77
C ALA A 97 -4.16 -11.74 -5.41
N GLN A 98 -4.44 -12.79 -6.20
CA GLN A 98 -5.77 -13.04 -6.77
C GLN A 98 -6.83 -13.21 -5.67
N ARG A 99 -6.49 -13.95 -4.60
CA ARG A 99 -7.36 -14.12 -3.44
C ARG A 99 -7.65 -12.80 -2.74
N ILE A 100 -6.61 -12.00 -2.45
CA ILE A 100 -6.77 -10.66 -1.87
C ILE A 100 -7.62 -9.77 -2.79
N ASP A 101 -7.36 -9.76 -4.09
CA ASP A 101 -8.09 -8.97 -5.08
C ASP A 101 -9.59 -9.30 -5.10
N SER A 102 -9.93 -10.59 -5.07
CA SER A 102 -11.33 -11.05 -5.06
C SER A 102 -12.14 -10.55 -3.86
N ILE A 103 -11.45 -10.26 -2.74
CA ILE A 103 -12.02 -9.73 -1.51
C ILE A 103 -12.14 -8.20 -1.61
N ILE A 104 -11.03 -7.51 -1.85
CA ILE A 104 -10.98 -6.04 -1.72
C ILE A 104 -11.52 -5.28 -2.93
N ARG A 105 -11.66 -5.93 -4.10
CA ARG A 105 -12.30 -5.32 -5.28
C ARG A 105 -13.77 -4.97 -5.02
N ARG A 106 -14.39 -5.55 -3.99
CA ARG A 106 -15.77 -5.25 -3.55
C ARG A 106 -15.88 -4.00 -2.67
N VAL A 107 -14.75 -3.44 -2.24
CA VAL A 107 -14.75 -2.21 -1.42
C VAL A 107 -15.24 -1.04 -2.29
N PRO A 108 -16.32 -0.35 -1.90
CA PRO A 108 -16.89 0.73 -2.70
C PRO A 108 -15.90 1.88 -2.96
N LEU A 109 -15.88 2.38 -4.20
CA LEU A 109 -15.23 3.63 -4.56
C LEU A 109 -16.27 4.75 -4.49
N VAL A 110 -16.10 5.69 -3.57
CA VAL A 110 -17.06 6.79 -3.41
C VAL A 110 -16.58 7.99 -4.21
N GLN A 111 -17.35 8.34 -5.24
CA GLN A 111 -17.09 9.52 -6.08
C GLN A 111 -17.66 10.78 -5.42
N ASN A 112 -17.13 11.95 -5.78
CA ASN A 112 -17.66 13.25 -5.38
C ASN A 112 -17.81 13.46 -3.86
N ASN A 113 -16.96 12.81 -3.06
CA ASN A 113 -16.92 12.96 -1.60
C ASN A 113 -15.50 13.30 -1.17
N ASP A 114 -15.31 14.53 -0.68
CA ASP A 114 -13.98 15.03 -0.29
C ASP A 114 -13.43 14.39 1.00
N SER A 115 -14.28 13.77 1.82
CA SER A 115 -13.85 12.96 2.97
C SER A 115 -13.41 11.54 2.56
N TRP A 116 -13.69 11.12 1.33
CA TRP A 116 -13.28 9.81 0.82
C TRP A 116 -11.95 9.90 0.09
N THR A 117 -10.98 9.11 0.55
CA THR A 117 -9.59 9.16 0.07
C THR A 117 -9.00 7.76 -0.10
N CYS A 118 -7.80 7.65 -0.68
CA CYS A 118 -7.03 6.41 -0.71
C CYS A 118 -6.81 5.83 0.71
N ARG A 119 -6.68 6.70 1.73
CA ARG A 119 -6.56 6.31 3.14
C ARG A 119 -7.85 5.65 3.62
N THR A 120 -9.00 6.26 3.35
CA THR A 120 -10.33 5.69 3.67
C THR A 120 -10.51 4.32 3.00
N TRP A 121 -10.14 4.19 1.72
CA TRP A 121 -10.20 2.92 0.99
C TRP A 121 -9.31 1.85 1.63
N VAL A 122 -8.05 2.16 1.98
CA VAL A 122 -7.14 1.20 2.63
C VAL A 122 -7.72 0.71 3.96
N LYS A 123 -8.30 1.59 4.79
CA LYS A 123 -8.96 1.18 6.04
C LYS A 123 -10.10 0.19 5.78
N GLN A 124 -10.96 0.48 4.82
CA GLN A 124 -12.09 -0.37 4.45
C GLN A 124 -11.63 -1.72 3.85
N ALA A 125 -10.60 -1.70 3.01
CA ALA A 125 -10.02 -2.90 2.42
C ALA A 125 -9.38 -3.82 3.47
N LEU A 126 -8.63 -3.27 4.42
CA LEU A 126 -8.07 -4.03 5.54
C LEU A 126 -9.17 -4.57 6.47
N GLY A 127 -10.22 -3.80 6.72
CA GLY A 127 -11.39 -4.27 7.47
C GLY A 127 -12.09 -5.45 6.77
N THR A 128 -12.25 -5.37 5.45
CA THR A 128 -12.84 -6.44 4.62
C THR A 128 -11.96 -7.69 4.63
N LEU A 129 -10.64 -7.54 4.50
CA LEU A 129 -9.70 -8.66 4.61
C LEU A 129 -9.77 -9.31 6.00
N LYS A 130 -9.74 -8.51 7.07
CA LYS A 130 -9.85 -9.01 8.44
C LYS A 130 -11.14 -9.80 8.65
N ALA A 131 -12.27 -9.30 8.15
CA ALA A 131 -13.57 -9.96 8.25
C ALA A 131 -13.63 -11.29 7.46
N ALA A 132 -12.84 -11.43 6.39
CA ALA A 132 -12.70 -12.70 5.67
C ALA A 132 -11.98 -13.80 6.48
N GLY A 133 -11.31 -13.43 7.59
CA GLY A 133 -10.72 -14.38 8.53
C GLY A 133 -9.45 -15.07 8.02
N GLY A 134 -9.15 -16.24 8.59
CA GLY A 134 -7.93 -17.00 8.29
C GLY A 134 -6.66 -16.20 8.56
N ASP A 135 -5.72 -16.20 7.60
CA ASP A 135 -4.46 -15.46 7.67
C ASP A 135 -4.62 -13.94 7.83
N PHE A 136 -5.81 -13.39 7.53
CA PHE A 136 -6.09 -11.97 7.65
C PHE A 136 -6.68 -11.58 9.01
N ALA A 137 -7.08 -12.54 9.84
CA ALA A 137 -7.76 -12.28 11.11
C ALA A 137 -6.91 -11.42 12.06
N SER A 138 -5.59 -11.50 11.96
CA SER A 138 -4.65 -10.72 12.79
C SER A 138 -4.36 -9.30 12.28
N ILE A 139 -4.96 -8.87 11.16
CA ILE A 139 -4.79 -7.49 10.67
C ILE A 139 -5.25 -6.53 11.78
N PRO A 140 -4.44 -5.53 12.17
CA PRO A 140 -4.82 -4.55 13.18
C PRO A 140 -5.94 -3.66 12.67
N VAL A 141 -6.81 -3.23 13.58
CA VAL A 141 -7.82 -2.20 13.27
C VAL A 141 -7.11 -0.86 13.27
N LEU A 142 -7.16 -0.13 12.16
CA LEU A 142 -6.53 1.19 12.03
C LEU A 142 -7.31 2.24 12.81
N THR A 143 -6.94 2.44 14.08
CA THR A 143 -7.37 3.54 14.92
C THR A 143 -6.66 4.83 14.54
N GLU A 144 -7.21 5.98 14.95
CA GLU A 144 -6.59 7.28 14.69
C GLU A 144 -5.15 7.37 15.23
N ASN A 145 -4.89 6.76 16.40
CA ASN A 145 -3.56 6.73 16.99
C ASN A 145 -2.56 5.95 16.13
N LEU A 146 -2.94 4.77 15.63
CA LEU A 146 -2.07 3.99 14.73
C LEU A 146 -1.83 4.72 13.41
N GLU A 147 -2.86 5.37 12.88
CA GLU A 147 -2.72 6.17 11.65
C GLU A 147 -1.77 7.36 11.85
N ASN A 148 -1.85 8.04 12.99
CA ASN A 148 -0.94 9.13 13.34
C ASN A 148 0.50 8.61 13.49
N GLU A 149 0.70 7.46 14.15
CA GLU A 149 2.02 6.84 14.25
C GLU A 149 2.62 6.52 12.87
N MET A 150 1.81 5.92 11.99
CA MET A 150 2.22 5.61 10.62
C MET A 150 2.63 6.86 9.83
N ILE A 151 1.87 7.96 9.97
CA ILE A 151 2.18 9.23 9.30
C ILE A 151 3.48 9.81 9.84
N ILE A 152 3.68 9.87 11.16
CA ILE A 152 4.92 10.36 11.79
C ILE A 152 6.13 9.53 11.31
N PHE A 153 5.97 8.21 11.27
CA PHE A 153 6.97 7.29 10.76
C PHE A 153 7.32 7.58 9.28
N ALA A 154 6.31 7.77 8.42
CA ALA A 154 6.52 8.06 7.01
C ALA A 154 7.11 9.45 6.74
N GLU A 155 6.79 10.44 7.56
CA GLU A 155 7.40 11.78 7.51
C GLU A 155 8.91 11.72 7.82
N LYS A 156 9.32 11.03 8.88
CA LYS A 156 10.75 10.80 9.19
C LYS A 156 11.49 10.06 8.07
N ALA A 157 10.82 9.06 7.48
CA ALA A 157 11.39 8.32 6.36
C ALA A 157 11.52 9.20 5.09
N LYS A 158 10.51 10.03 4.81
CA LYS A 158 10.52 11.01 3.71
C LYS A 158 11.70 11.97 3.85
N GLU A 159 11.89 12.57 5.02
CA GLU A 159 13.00 13.48 5.28
C GLU A 159 14.36 12.83 5.04
N SER A 160 14.53 11.57 5.44
CA SER A 160 15.78 10.84 5.23
C SER A 160 16.06 10.64 3.73
N ILE A 161 15.04 10.30 2.94
CA ILE A 161 15.15 10.15 1.48
C ILE A 161 15.47 11.50 0.82
N LEU A 162 14.79 12.57 1.22
CA LEU A 162 15.04 13.93 0.71
C LEU A 162 16.44 14.44 1.06
N LYS A 163 17.02 13.99 2.18
CA LYS A 163 18.41 14.25 2.58
C LYS A 163 19.45 13.36 1.86
N GLY A 164 19.03 12.54 0.91
CA GLY A 164 19.93 11.75 0.06
C GLY A 164 20.06 10.27 0.44
N LYS A 165 19.24 9.74 1.37
CA LYS A 165 19.21 8.29 1.61
C LYS A 165 18.80 7.57 0.33
N LEU A 166 19.69 6.72 -0.18
CA LEU A 166 19.42 5.87 -1.34
C LEU A 166 18.66 4.62 -0.92
N VAL A 167 17.64 4.26 -1.71
CA VAL A 167 16.92 2.97 -1.60
C VAL A 167 17.32 2.14 -2.81
N THR A 168 18.30 1.25 -2.62
CA THR A 168 18.81 0.38 -3.69
C THR A 168 18.41 -1.08 -3.50
N HIS A 169 18.02 -1.46 -2.29
CA HIS A 169 17.52 -2.78 -1.92
C HIS A 169 16.21 -2.68 -1.12
N PRO A 170 15.27 -3.65 -1.19
CA PRO A 170 13.99 -3.55 -0.46
C PRO A 170 14.12 -3.41 1.07
N LYS A 171 15.25 -3.87 1.63
CA LYS A 171 15.58 -3.75 3.05
C LYS A 171 15.94 -2.32 3.48
N ASP A 172 16.27 -1.45 2.53
CA ASP A 172 16.63 -0.06 2.79
C ASP A 172 15.38 0.81 3.03
N LEU A 173 14.21 0.33 2.57
CA LEU A 173 12.93 0.97 2.83
C LEU A 173 12.64 0.96 4.32
N ALA A 174 12.20 2.12 4.83
CA ALA A 174 11.74 2.20 6.20
C ALA A 174 10.57 1.21 6.39
N GLN A 175 10.64 0.41 7.45
CA GLN A 175 9.58 -0.53 7.81
C GLN A 175 9.15 -0.37 9.26
N LEU A 176 7.84 -0.31 9.49
CA LEU A 176 7.21 -0.38 10.80
C LEU A 176 6.44 -1.72 10.92
N ASP A 177 6.45 -2.37 12.07
CA ASP A 177 5.64 -3.57 12.35
C ASP A 177 4.54 -3.21 13.35
N MET A 178 3.28 -3.27 12.91
CA MET A 178 2.12 -2.92 13.73
C MET A 178 1.31 -4.15 14.16
N ARG A 179 1.82 -5.36 13.90
CA ARG A 179 1.12 -6.58 14.31
C ARG A 179 1.13 -6.66 15.85
N GLY A 180 -0.04 -6.85 16.45
CA GLY A 180 -0.20 -6.98 17.90
C GLY A 180 -0.29 -5.66 18.67
N ARG A 181 -0.52 -4.55 17.97
CA ARG A 181 -0.89 -3.25 18.57
C ARG A 181 -2.39 -3.01 18.46
#